data_AF-A0A3R6DZ01-F1
#
_entry.id   AF-A0A3R6DZ01-F1
#
_cell.length_a   1.000
_cell.length_b   1.000
_cell.length_c   1.000
_cell.angle_alpha   90.00
_cell.angle_beta   90.00
_cell.angle_gamma   90.00
#
_symmetry.space_group_name_H-M   'P 1'
#
loop_
_entity.id
_entity.type
_entity.pdbx_description
1 polymer ?
#
loop_
_entity_poly.entity_id
_entity_poly.type
_entity_poly.pdbx_seq_one_letter_code
_entity_poly.pdbx_strand_id
1 'polypeptide(L)'
;MKKRQADFVRKYMRELRHALPINYPNQKKILHSIKQNLINYINENPYSDYSNLTNEFGTPLDTAISFMNEMPEETFSESLKKRKKIFLISIILLIICTATIITYFNYLAATTPIYIDQVTYIYNDTEISYSTEILDTEQFN
;
A
#
# COMPACT_ATOMS: atom_id res chain seq x y z
N MET A 1 -13.92 24.36 -26.43
CA MET A 1 -12.55 24.07 -26.92
C MET A 1 -12.63 23.19 -28.16
N LYS A 2 -11.91 23.53 -29.25
CA LYS A 2 -11.91 22.71 -30.48
C LYS A 2 -11.09 21.42 -30.27
N LYS A 3 -11.44 20.33 -30.96
CA LYS A 3 -10.76 19.01 -30.80
C LYS A 3 -9.23 19.09 -30.90
N ARG A 4 -8.72 19.84 -31.89
CA ARG A 4 -7.29 20.06 -32.14
C ARG A 4 -6.55 20.74 -30.96
N GLN A 5 -7.22 21.64 -30.25
CA GLN A 5 -6.67 22.34 -29.09
C GLN A 5 -6.55 21.41 -27.87
N ALA A 6 -7.53 20.53 -27.68
CA ALA A 6 -7.49 19.50 -26.65
C ALA A 6 -6.27 18.58 -26.83
N ASP A 7 -5.96 18.24 -28.09
CA ASP A 7 -4.84 17.37 -28.44
C ASP A 7 -3.49 18.01 -28.10
N PHE A 8 -3.34 19.32 -28.30
CA PHE A 8 -2.12 20.05 -27.92
C PHE A 8 -1.89 20.08 -26.41
N VAL A 9 -2.91 20.41 -25.63
CA VAL A 9 -2.82 20.37 -24.15
C VAL A 9 -2.50 18.94 -23.70
N ARG A 10 -3.16 17.94 -24.28
CA ARG A 10 -2.93 16.54 -23.92
C ARG A 10 -1.51 16.09 -24.25
N LYS A 11 -0.97 16.51 -25.39
CA LYS A 11 0.41 16.23 -25.79
C LYS A 11 1.41 16.86 -24.81
N TYR A 12 1.26 18.15 -24.53
CA TYR A 12 2.11 18.88 -23.59
C TYR A 12 2.12 18.25 -22.20
N MET A 13 0.93 17.98 -21.65
CA MET A 13 0.77 17.39 -20.32
C MET A 13 1.36 15.97 -20.23
N ARG A 14 1.32 15.20 -21.33
CA ARG A 14 1.92 13.86 -21.39
C ARG A 14 3.44 13.95 -21.28
N GLU A 15 4.05 14.82 -22.07
CA GLU A 15 5.51 15.00 -22.08
C GLU A 15 6.01 15.57 -20.76
N LEU A 16 5.30 16.57 -20.20
CA LEU A 16 5.59 17.13 -18.87
C LEU A 16 5.53 16.08 -17.76
N ARG A 17 4.56 15.16 -17.82
CA ARG A 17 4.43 14.08 -16.84
C ARG A 17 5.59 13.08 -16.92
N HIS A 18 6.11 12.82 -18.11
CA HIS A 18 7.26 11.94 -18.31
C HIS A 18 8.57 12.59 -17.89
N ALA A 19 8.69 13.92 -18.00
CA ALA A 19 9.86 14.67 -17.54
C ALA A 19 9.95 14.77 -16.02
N LEU A 20 8.82 14.74 -15.30
CA LEU A 20 8.80 14.79 -13.84
C LEU A 20 9.07 13.42 -13.19
N PRO A 21 9.79 13.36 -12.05
CA PRO A 21 9.95 12.13 -11.27
C PRO A 21 8.60 11.53 -10.86
N ILE A 22 8.48 10.19 -10.94
CA ILE A 22 7.23 9.44 -10.67
C ILE A 22 6.62 9.77 -9.29
N ASN A 23 7.46 10.07 -8.29
CA ASN A 23 7.05 10.36 -6.92
C ASN A 23 7.23 11.83 -6.51
N TYR A 24 7.21 12.75 -7.47
CA TYR A 24 7.41 14.18 -7.18
C TYR A 24 6.34 14.72 -6.21
N PRO A 25 6.72 15.49 -5.17
CA PRO A 25 5.75 16.03 -4.22
C PRO A 25 4.78 16.98 -4.91
N ASN A 26 3.52 16.95 -4.49
CA ASN A 26 2.46 17.80 -5.05
C ASN A 26 2.28 17.72 -6.58
N GLN A 27 2.83 16.68 -7.24
CA GLN A 27 2.78 16.50 -8.70
C GLN A 27 1.38 16.69 -9.26
N LYS A 28 0.35 16.11 -8.61
CA LYS A 28 -1.05 16.27 -9.04
C LYS A 28 -1.51 17.73 -9.04
N LYS A 29 -1.14 18.51 -8.01
CA LYS A 29 -1.54 19.92 -7.85
C LYS A 29 -0.83 20.79 -8.89
N ILE A 30 0.46 20.55 -9.11
CA ILE A 30 1.28 21.27 -10.11
C ILE A 30 0.77 20.98 -11.52
N LEU A 31 0.64 19.70 -11.89
CA LEU A 31 0.09 19.30 -13.19
C LEU A 31 -1.32 19.86 -13.41
N HIS A 32 -2.14 19.94 -12.36
CA HIS A 32 -3.46 20.54 -12.46
C HIS A 32 -3.38 22.05 -12.75
N SER A 33 -2.54 22.78 -12.01
CA SER A 33 -2.35 24.22 -12.21
C SER A 33 -1.84 24.54 -13.61
N ILE A 34 -0.82 23.81 -14.09
CA ILE A 34 -0.26 24.00 -15.43
C ILE A 34 -1.32 23.69 -16.49
N LYS A 35 -2.09 22.61 -16.32
CA LYS A 35 -3.20 22.28 -17.23
C LYS A 35 -4.23 23.40 -17.31
N GLN A 36 -4.60 24.03 -16.19
CA GLN A 36 -5.55 25.15 -16.20
C GLN A 36 -4.99 26.36 -16.95
N ASN A 37 -3.72 26.72 -16.70
CA ASN A 37 -3.09 27.84 -17.38
C ASN A 37 -2.99 27.61 -18.90
N LEU A 38 -2.66 26.38 -19.32
CA LEU A 38 -2.66 26.00 -20.74
C LEU A 38 -4.04 26.10 -21.39
N ILE A 39 -5.09 25.68 -20.67
CA ILE A 39 -6.47 25.78 -21.17
C ILE A 39 -6.88 27.25 -21.31
N ASN A 40 -6.55 28.08 -20.33
CA ASN A 40 -6.85 29.52 -20.36
C ASN A 40 -6.15 30.20 -21.54
N TYR A 41 -4.86 29.94 -21.73
CA TYR A 41 -4.10 30.49 -22.85
C TYR A 41 -4.69 30.13 -24.21
N ILE A 42 -5.09 28.87 -24.41
CA ILE A 42 -5.67 28.45 -25.69
C ILE A 42 -7.08 29.02 -25.90
N ASN A 43 -7.84 29.22 -24.82
CA ASN A 43 -9.14 29.87 -24.90
C ASN A 43 -9.00 31.35 -25.30
N GLU A 44 -7.98 32.05 -24.79
CA GLU A 44 -7.67 33.44 -25.14
C GLU A 44 -7.04 33.55 -26.53
N ASN A 45 -6.26 32.54 -26.95
CA ASN A 45 -5.56 32.49 -28.23
C ASN A 45 -6.04 31.29 -29.09
N PRO A 46 -7.26 31.33 -29.66
CA PRO A 46 -7.88 30.18 -30.32
C PRO A 46 -7.18 29.73 -31.62
N TYR A 47 -6.31 30.57 -32.18
CA TYR A 47 -5.50 30.27 -33.37
C TYR A 47 -4.05 29.88 -33.04
N SER A 48 -3.71 29.77 -31.74
CA SER A 48 -2.38 29.32 -31.31
C SER A 48 -2.10 27.89 -31.75
N ASP A 49 -0.85 27.64 -32.15
CA ASP A 49 -0.35 26.31 -32.43
C ASP A 49 0.46 25.77 -31.24
N TYR A 50 1.01 24.57 -31.39
CA TYR A 50 1.84 23.95 -30.36
C TYR A 50 3.16 24.71 -30.13
N SER A 51 3.71 25.37 -31.16
CA SER A 51 4.96 26.13 -31.05
C SER A 51 4.77 27.39 -30.20
N ASN A 52 3.64 28.07 -30.36
CA ASN A 52 3.27 29.24 -29.56
C ASN A 52 3.12 28.86 -28.09
N LEU A 53 2.56 27.67 -27.83
CA LEU A 53 2.40 27.13 -26.49
C LEU A 53 3.75 26.83 -25.84
N THR A 54 4.72 26.26 -26.58
CA THR A 54 6.08 26.06 -26.07
C THR A 54 6.90 27.34 -25.97
N ASN A 55 6.58 28.37 -26.75
CA ASN A 55 7.23 29.68 -26.65
C ASN A 55 6.77 30.43 -25.40
N GLU A 56 5.49 30.32 -25.03
CA GLU A 56 4.91 30.99 -23.85
C GLU A 56 5.26 30.26 -22.55
N PHE A 57 5.11 28.92 -22.52
CA PHE A 57 5.26 28.12 -21.30
C PHE A 57 6.63 27.42 -21.17
N GLY A 58 7.47 27.52 -22.19
CA GLY A 58 8.69 26.71 -22.32
C GLY A 58 8.40 25.32 -22.90
N THR A 59 9.46 24.55 -23.17
CA THR A 59 9.27 23.14 -23.53
C THR A 59 8.82 22.35 -22.30
N PRO A 60 8.05 21.26 -22.45
CA PRO A 60 7.63 20.43 -21.31
C PRO A 60 8.80 19.96 -20.42
N LEU A 61 9.99 19.80 -21.01
CA LEU A 61 11.22 19.44 -20.29
C LEU A 61 11.76 20.63 -19.51
N ASP A 62 11.89 21.80 -20.14
CA ASP A 62 12.40 23.01 -19.48
C ASP A 62 11.46 23.45 -18.35
N THR A 63 10.15 23.37 -18.58
CA THR A 63 9.15 23.62 -17.54
C THR A 63 9.35 22.67 -16.36
N ALA A 64 9.55 21.37 -16.60
CA ALA A 64 9.80 20.40 -15.53
C ALA A 64 11.08 20.73 -14.73
N ILE A 65 12.17 21.08 -15.44
CA ILE A 65 13.45 21.46 -14.83
C ILE A 65 13.29 22.75 -14.01
N SER A 66 12.62 23.77 -14.55
CA SER A 66 12.33 25.02 -13.84
C SER A 66 11.53 24.75 -12.56
N PHE A 67 10.49 23.92 -12.62
CA PHE A 67 9.70 23.56 -11.43
C PHE A 67 10.48 22.74 -10.40
N MET A 68 11.47 21.96 -10.85
CA MET A 68 12.37 21.22 -9.95
C MET A 68 13.39 22.14 -9.29
N ASN A 69 13.88 23.16 -10.00
CA ASN A 69 14.87 24.11 -9.51
C ASN A 69 14.26 25.22 -8.64
N GLU A 70 13.01 25.62 -8.92
CA GLU A 70 12.28 26.63 -8.15
C GLU A 70 11.67 26.07 -6.85
N MET A 71 11.65 24.75 -6.65
CA MET A 71 11.22 24.20 -5.36
C MET A 71 12.34 24.33 -4.33
N PRO A 72 12.13 25.09 -3.23
CA PRO A 72 13.06 25.06 -2.11
C PRO A 72 13.03 23.64 -1.52
N GLU A 73 14.22 23.03 -1.34
CA GLU A 73 14.45 21.71 -0.71
C GLU A 73 13.65 21.51 0.59
N GLU A 74 13.30 22.63 1.23
CA GLU A 74 12.52 22.79 2.43
C GLU A 74 11.13 22.10 2.34
N THR A 75 10.43 22.27 1.22
CA THR A 75 9.06 21.71 1.01
C THR A 75 9.06 20.20 0.70
N PHE A 76 10.15 19.69 0.14
CA PHE A 76 10.39 18.25 -0.06
C PHE A 76 10.47 17.55 1.30
N SER A 77 11.16 18.17 2.27
CA SER A 77 11.33 17.62 3.61
C SER A 77 10.04 17.62 4.44
N GLU A 78 9.23 18.69 4.39
CA GLU A 78 8.05 18.82 5.25
C GLU A 78 6.91 17.87 4.88
N SER A 79 6.63 17.72 3.58
CA SER A 79 5.57 16.83 3.10
C SER A 79 5.90 15.35 3.34
N LEU A 80 7.19 14.98 3.24
CA LEU A 80 7.68 13.66 3.60
C LEU A 80 7.66 13.43 5.12
N LYS A 81 7.99 14.43 5.94
CA LYS A 81 7.90 14.36 7.41
C LYS A 81 6.46 14.14 7.87
N LYS A 82 5.46 14.81 7.26
CA LYS A 82 4.03 14.60 7.56
C LYS A 82 3.57 13.18 7.21
N ARG A 83 3.99 12.64 6.06
CA ARG A 83 3.67 11.25 5.67
C ARG A 83 4.31 10.21 6.60
N LYS A 84 5.56 10.42 7.03
CA LYS A 84 6.22 9.54 8.02
C LYS A 84 5.50 9.54 9.37
N LYS A 85 5.02 10.68 9.85
CA LYS A 85 4.23 10.76 11.11
C LYS A 85 2.91 9.98 11.02
N ILE A 86 2.17 10.12 9.91
CA ILE A 86 0.91 9.38 9.70
C ILE A 86 1.16 7.86 9.62
N PHE A 87 2.23 7.45 8.94
CA PHE A 87 2.61 6.04 8.83
C PHE A 87 2.99 5.44 10.20
N LEU A 88 3.73 6.17 11.03
CA LEU A 88 4.06 5.74 12.40
C LEU A 88 2.81 5.60 13.28
N ILE A 89 1.88 6.55 13.21
CA ILE A 89 0.61 6.47 13.94
C ILE A 89 -0.20 5.26 13.47
N SER A 90 -0.22 4.98 12.16
CA SER A 90 -0.91 3.82 11.59
C SER A 90 -0.32 2.49 12.08
N ILE A 91 1.00 2.39 12.22
CA ILE A 91 1.66 1.19 12.75
C ILE A 91 1.31 0.98 14.22
N ILE A 92 1.34 2.06 15.02
CA ILE A 92 1.00 2.00 16.45
C ILE A 92 -0.46 1.54 16.62
N LEU A 93 -1.39 2.05 15.81
CA LEU A 93 -2.79 1.64 15.83
C LEU A 93 -2.95 0.15 15.48
N LEU A 94 -2.21 -0.34 14.49
CA LEU A 94 -2.23 -1.74 14.09
C LEU A 94 -1.78 -2.66 15.25
N ILE A 95 -0.71 -2.31 15.95
CA ILE A 95 -0.20 -3.09 17.10
C ILE A 95 -1.27 -3.18 18.19
N ILE A 96 -1.92 -2.07 18.53
CA ILE A 96 -3.00 -2.03 19.52
C ILE A 96 -4.17 -2.94 19.07
N CYS A 97 -4.59 -2.85 17.81
CA CYS A 97 -5.64 -3.72 17.27
C CYS A 97 -5.28 -5.21 17.31
N THR A 98 -4.03 -5.58 17.02
CA THR A 98 -3.62 -6.99 17.11
C THR A 98 -3.59 -7.50 18.54
N ALA A 99 -3.16 -6.66 19.50
CA ALA A 99 -3.14 -7.02 20.92
C ALA A 99 -4.56 -7.24 21.47
N THR A 100 -5.54 -6.41 21.10
CA THR A 100 -6.93 -6.56 21.54
C THR A 100 -7.59 -7.81 20.96
N ILE A 101 -7.25 -8.18 19.72
CA ILE A 101 -7.74 -9.42 19.10
C ILE A 101 -7.18 -10.64 19.85
N ILE A 102 -5.88 -10.66 20.14
CA ILE A 102 -5.23 -11.76 20.87
C ILE A 102 -5.81 -11.91 22.28
N THR A 103 -6.00 -10.81 23.02
CA THR A 103 -6.60 -10.89 24.36
C THR A 103 -8.04 -11.36 24.31
N TYR A 104 -8.83 -10.95 23.31
CA TYR A 104 -10.19 -11.41 23.10
C TYR A 104 -10.26 -12.93 22.83
N PHE A 105 -9.40 -13.46 21.96
CA PHE A 105 -9.33 -14.90 21.70
C PHE A 105 -8.89 -15.70 22.95
N ASN A 106 -7.93 -15.19 23.72
CA ASN A 106 -7.52 -15.83 24.97
C ASN A 106 -8.66 -15.85 26.01
N TYR A 107 -9.41 -14.75 26.12
CA TYR A 107 -10.58 -14.69 27.00
C TYR A 107 -11.64 -15.73 26.60
N LEU A 108 -11.91 -15.85 25.29
CA LEU A 108 -12.87 -16.82 24.77
C LEU A 108 -12.42 -18.26 25.03
N ALA A 109 -11.13 -18.57 24.81
CA ALA A 109 -10.57 -19.89 25.09
C ALA A 109 -10.58 -20.25 26.60
N ALA A 110 -10.41 -19.26 27.47
CA ALA A 110 -10.46 -19.46 28.92
C ALA A 110 -11.89 -19.69 29.46
N THR A 111 -12.92 -19.21 28.74
CA THR A 111 -14.32 -19.33 29.15
C THR A 111 -15.08 -20.47 28.48
N THR A 112 -14.50 -21.12 27.47
CA THR A 112 -15.11 -22.31 26.86
C THR A 112 -14.93 -23.54 27.75
N PRO A 113 -16.00 -24.15 28.28
CA PRO A 113 -15.88 -25.37 29.07
C PRO A 113 -15.44 -26.54 28.19
N ILE A 114 -14.43 -27.29 28.64
CA ILE A 114 -13.95 -28.51 27.98
C ILE A 114 -14.80 -29.69 28.46
N TYR A 115 -15.61 -30.27 27.58
CA TYR A 115 -16.37 -31.49 27.86
C TYR A 115 -15.51 -32.72 27.53
N ILE A 116 -15.09 -33.45 28.56
CA ILE A 116 -14.38 -34.71 28.42
C ILE A 116 -15.41 -35.83 28.56
N ASP A 117 -15.71 -36.52 27.47
CA ASP A 117 -16.53 -37.74 27.53
C ASP A 117 -15.66 -38.91 27.99
N GLN A 118 -15.99 -39.51 29.13
CA GLN A 118 -15.26 -40.65 29.68
C GLN A 118 -16.09 -41.91 29.54
N VAL A 119 -15.63 -42.84 28.69
CA VAL A 119 -16.23 -44.17 28.55
C VAL A 119 -15.60 -45.10 29.57
N THR A 120 -16.41 -45.59 30.52
CA THR A 120 -15.99 -46.59 31.51
C THR A 120 -16.40 -47.99 31.04
N TYR A 121 -15.43 -48.87 30.82
CA TYR A 121 -15.68 -50.28 30.52
C TYR A 121 -15.70 -51.09 31.81
N ILE A 122 -16.85 -51.70 32.12
CA ILE A 122 -16.98 -52.64 33.23
C ILE A 122 -16.74 -54.04 32.65
N TYR A 123 -15.60 -54.64 33.00
CA TYR A 123 -15.34 -56.04 32.70
C TYR A 123 -15.92 -56.89 33.82
N ASN A 124 -16.83 -57.79 33.48
CA ASN A 124 -17.28 -58.83 34.40
C ASN A 124 -16.23 -59.93 34.41
N ASP A 125 -15.68 -60.23 35.60
CA ASP A 125 -14.73 -61.32 35.79
C ASP A 125 -15.38 -62.66 35.43
N THR A 126 -15.02 -63.21 34.27
CA THR A 126 -15.10 -64.63 33.99
C THR A 126 -13.77 -65.07 33.38
N GLU A 127 -12.98 -65.73 34.25
CA GLU A 127 -11.85 -66.65 34.00
C GLU A 127 -10.94 -66.39 32.80
N ILE A 128 -9.79 -65.77 33.06
CA ILE A 128 -8.65 -65.72 32.13
C ILE A 128 -7.86 -67.02 32.28
N SER A 129 -7.94 -67.90 31.28
CA SER A 129 -6.98 -68.98 31.07
C SER A 129 -5.70 -68.38 30.47
N TYR A 130 -4.58 -68.45 31.20
CA TYR A 130 -3.29 -67.94 30.73
C TYR A 130 -2.59 -68.99 29.87
N SER A 131 -2.44 -68.73 28.56
CA SER A 131 -1.38 -69.35 27.76
C SER A 131 -0.18 -68.41 27.71
N THR A 132 0.91 -68.79 28.38
CA THR A 132 2.20 -68.09 28.32
C THR A 132 2.87 -68.35 26.97
N GLU A 133 2.96 -67.32 26.12
CA GLU A 133 3.84 -67.34 24.95
C GLU A 133 5.19 -66.75 25.41
N ILE A 134 6.21 -67.62 25.51
CA ILE A 134 7.58 -67.23 25.90
C ILE A 134 8.26 -66.64 24.66
N LEU A 135 8.66 -65.36 24.73
CA LEU A 135 9.55 -64.75 23.75
C LEU A 135 10.99 -65.20 24.04
N ASP A 136 11.58 -65.98 23.13
CA ASP A 136 12.99 -66.34 23.15
C ASP A 136 13.88 -65.09 23.13
N THR A 137 14.78 -64.99 24.11
CA THR A 137 15.87 -64.02 24.16
C THR A 137 17.17 -64.74 23.84
N GLU A 138 17.46 -64.93 22.55
CA GLU A 138 18.83 -65.20 22.10
C GLU A 138 19.46 -63.91 21.57
N GLN A 139 20.30 -63.29 22.40
CA GLN A 139 21.58 -62.69 21.99
C GLN A 139 22.42 -62.43 23.24
N PHE A 140 23.29 -63.37 23.62
CA PHE A 140 24.62 -63.03 24.13
C PHE A 140 25.58 -64.23 23.94
N ASN A 141 26.61 -63.95 23.13
CA ASN A 141 27.88 -64.65 22.93
C ASN A 141 27.95 -65.74 21.84
#